data_AF-A0A7G9QTS5-F1
#
_entry.id   AF-A0A7G9QTS5-F1
#
_cell.length_a   1.000
_cell.length_b   1.000
_cell.length_c   1.000
_cell.angle_alpha   90.00
_cell.angle_beta   90.00
_cell.angle_gamma   90.00
#
_symmetry.space_group_name_H-M   'P 1'
#
loop_
_entity.id
_entity.type
_entity.pdbx_description
1 polymer ?
#
loop_
_entity_poly.entity_id
_entity_poly.type
_entity_poly.pdbx_seq_one_letter_code
_entity_poly.pdbx_strand_id
1 'polypeptide(L)'
;MTDKNAATVSADANCFFLPFYINQDGSWQSTWDTFVGLKQFRAPVGPILEYFSGIKPPAYYSLSAERALLQRAVDELERERRALERTKARFQESAPQRMPKVNPDNFQAEVGELTKEVSKLNAEQEKVREKLVREQEALEGIENQVKAANAALETYSKDSTYLRQEPREVLVCPTCNAEHKESFLELLDYAEDARVLRELVAQLRISATKLREQTAQTRAQLSELKSSYNRVAEILATRRGELAFSDVVNSIGAENAIRSFDDESAKLKGEIDSKLGRLQDMERTLKELTSAARSKEILAEFRAAYAAALVKLNLHALDTSRLRLASRPDLSGSSGPRSILAYYAAIWTVCLGKHGSFAVPLVIDSPNQQGQDDINLPKVLQFLANDLPAGAQVIVSTEMETDNKFAQTIELTDPYKLLREDDFPEVASSIEPMLSAMYGILDGASSSRWPK
;
A
#
# COMPACT_ATOMS: atom_id res chain seq x y z
N MET A 1 26.95 -14.16 10.89
CA MET A 1 27.66 -14.75 9.74
C MET A 1 26.68 -14.95 8.59
N THR A 2 27.17 -15.31 7.40
CA THR A 2 26.33 -15.64 6.24
C THR A 2 26.53 -17.11 5.87
N ASP A 3 25.44 -17.86 5.81
CA ASP A 3 25.46 -19.26 5.39
C ASP A 3 25.62 -19.40 3.85
N LYS A 4 25.61 -20.63 3.36
CA LYS A 4 25.67 -20.91 1.91
C LYS A 4 24.46 -20.41 1.12
N ASN A 5 23.31 -20.22 1.76
CA ASN A 5 22.07 -19.75 1.15
C ASN A 5 21.91 -18.22 1.25
N ALA A 6 22.96 -17.50 1.63
CA ALA A 6 22.93 -16.05 1.87
C ALA A 6 21.99 -15.59 3.01
N ALA A 7 21.62 -16.50 3.90
CA ALA A 7 20.90 -16.20 5.13
C ALA A 7 21.86 -15.72 6.22
N THR A 8 21.38 -14.79 7.04
CA THR A 8 22.11 -14.32 8.22
C THR A 8 21.90 -15.34 9.33
N VAL A 9 22.99 -15.94 9.81
CA VAL A 9 22.99 -16.97 10.84
C VAL A 9 23.94 -16.60 11.98
N SER A 10 23.64 -17.05 13.19
CA SER A 10 24.51 -16.86 14.35
C SER A 10 25.86 -17.57 14.15
N ALA A 11 26.92 -16.96 14.67
CA ALA A 11 28.20 -17.62 14.76
C ALA A 11 28.15 -18.69 15.87
N ASP A 12 28.80 -19.82 15.67
CA ASP A 12 28.91 -20.91 16.64
C ASP A 12 30.23 -20.84 17.43
N ALA A 13 30.43 -21.78 18.36
CA ALA A 13 31.67 -21.88 19.13
C ALA A 13 32.91 -22.06 18.24
N ASN A 14 32.78 -22.74 17.10
CA ASN A 14 33.87 -22.92 16.15
C ASN A 14 34.39 -21.58 15.63
N CYS A 15 33.48 -20.64 15.35
CA CYS A 15 33.83 -19.29 14.92
C CYS A 15 34.54 -18.49 16.03
N PHE A 16 34.14 -18.71 17.29
CA PHE A 16 34.73 -18.04 18.45
C PHE A 16 36.18 -18.48 18.68
N PHE A 17 36.42 -19.80 18.67
CA PHE A 17 37.75 -20.36 18.96
C PHE A 17 38.70 -20.38 17.76
N LEU A 18 38.23 -20.10 16.53
CA LEU A 18 39.06 -20.14 15.32
C LEU A 18 40.41 -19.38 15.43
N PRO A 19 40.48 -18.17 15.99
CA PRO A 19 41.76 -17.47 16.13
C PRO A 19 42.63 -18.05 17.25
N PHE A 20 42.04 -18.71 18.25
CA PHE A 20 42.68 -19.01 19.55
C PHE A 20 42.99 -20.50 19.75
N TYR A 21 42.54 -21.37 18.85
CA TYR A 21 42.79 -22.80 18.90
C TYR A 21 43.61 -23.26 17.69
N ILE A 22 44.68 -24.00 17.97
CA ILE A 22 45.48 -24.72 16.99
C ILE A 22 45.33 -26.20 17.30
N ASN A 23 44.66 -26.96 16.43
CA ASN A 23 44.57 -28.42 16.54
C ASN A 23 45.74 -29.14 15.85
N GLN A 24 45.99 -30.39 16.26
CA GLN A 24 47.07 -31.23 15.71
C GLN A 24 46.97 -31.43 14.19
N ASP A 25 45.78 -31.65 13.64
CA ASP A 25 45.64 -32.10 12.25
C ASP A 25 45.47 -30.98 11.22
N GLY A 26 44.59 -30.01 11.51
CA GLY A 26 44.05 -29.08 10.52
C GLY A 26 44.59 -27.65 10.61
N SER A 27 45.29 -27.30 11.68
CA SER A 27 45.71 -25.92 11.95
C SER A 27 47.17 -25.66 11.61
N TRP A 28 48.01 -26.68 11.46
CA TRP A 28 49.44 -26.48 11.19
C TRP A 28 49.77 -26.33 9.69
N GLN A 29 48.74 -26.27 8.85
CA GLN A 29 48.83 -26.17 7.39
C GLN A 29 48.36 -24.80 6.88
N SER A 30 48.51 -24.55 5.57
CA SER A 30 48.19 -23.28 4.92
C SER A 30 46.70 -23.03 4.69
N THR A 31 45.86 -24.06 4.87
CA THR A 31 44.39 -23.94 4.85
C THR A 31 43.81 -23.77 6.25
N TRP A 32 42.60 -23.21 6.33
CA TRP A 32 41.84 -23.06 7.58
C TRP A 32 40.93 -24.27 7.79
N ASP A 33 41.50 -25.40 8.20
CA ASP A 33 40.78 -26.67 8.41
C ASP A 33 40.69 -27.09 9.89
N THR A 34 40.76 -26.13 10.81
CA THR A 34 40.66 -26.34 12.27
C THR A 34 39.31 -26.95 12.69
N PHE A 35 38.21 -26.45 12.13
CA PHE A 35 36.85 -26.88 12.49
C PHE A 35 36.02 -27.20 11.25
N VAL A 36 35.55 -28.44 11.12
CA VAL A 36 34.70 -28.89 10.01
C VAL A 36 33.43 -28.05 9.87
N GLY A 37 32.86 -27.60 11.00
CA GLY A 37 31.65 -26.77 11.05
C GLY A 37 31.77 -25.43 10.31
N LEU A 38 32.99 -24.90 10.10
CA LEU A 38 33.17 -23.64 9.36
C LEU A 38 32.74 -23.73 7.89
N LYS A 39 32.69 -24.95 7.32
CA LYS A 39 32.22 -25.20 5.95
C LYS A 39 30.75 -24.84 5.73
N GLN A 40 29.97 -24.57 6.79
CA GLN A 40 28.60 -24.08 6.68
C GLN A 40 28.50 -22.60 6.25
N PHE A 41 29.58 -21.84 6.47
CA PHE A 41 29.65 -20.41 6.14
C PHE A 41 30.38 -20.19 4.82
N ARG A 42 30.04 -19.12 4.10
CA ARG A 42 30.61 -18.84 2.77
C ARG A 42 32.07 -18.37 2.81
N ALA A 43 32.41 -17.50 3.76
CA ALA A 43 33.77 -16.93 3.92
C ALA A 43 33.98 -16.45 5.37
N PRO A 44 34.03 -17.36 6.36
CA PRO A 44 33.96 -16.99 7.78
C PRO A 44 35.25 -16.34 8.32
N VAL A 45 36.42 -16.75 7.83
CA VAL A 45 37.72 -16.42 8.41
C VAL A 45 37.97 -14.92 8.49
N GLY A 46 37.79 -14.19 7.38
CA GLY A 46 38.04 -12.75 7.33
C GLY A 46 37.24 -11.97 8.39
N PRO A 47 35.90 -12.07 8.38
CA PRO A 47 35.05 -11.46 9.40
C PRO A 47 35.41 -11.86 10.84
N ILE A 48 35.75 -13.12 11.09
CA ILE A 48 36.17 -13.58 12.43
C ILE A 48 37.45 -12.85 12.88
N LEU A 49 38.48 -12.84 12.03
CA LEU A 49 39.74 -12.17 12.36
C LEU A 49 39.55 -10.66 12.53
N GLU A 50 38.74 -10.02 11.68
CA GLU A 50 38.41 -8.59 11.81
C GLU A 50 37.62 -8.26 13.09
N TYR A 51 36.78 -9.19 13.55
CA TYR A 51 36.02 -9.07 14.79
C TYR A 51 36.95 -9.10 16.01
N PHE A 52 37.77 -10.15 16.13
CA PHE A 52 38.62 -10.34 17.31
C PHE A 52 39.81 -9.38 17.36
N SER A 53 40.36 -8.97 16.21
CA SER A 53 41.43 -7.95 16.15
C SER A 53 40.94 -6.52 16.39
N GLY A 54 39.63 -6.29 16.38
CA GLY A 54 39.06 -4.94 16.54
C GLY A 54 39.11 -4.08 15.26
N ILE A 55 39.47 -4.64 14.09
CA ILE A 55 39.32 -3.92 12.81
C ILE A 55 37.85 -3.50 12.63
N LYS A 56 36.92 -4.42 12.91
CA LYS A 56 35.47 -4.15 12.96
C LYS A 56 34.95 -4.53 14.34
N PRO A 57 34.51 -3.55 15.16
CA PRO A 57 34.05 -3.82 16.52
C PRO A 57 32.73 -4.61 16.52
N PRO A 58 32.33 -5.22 17.65
CA PRO A 58 31.07 -5.97 17.74
C PRO A 58 29.82 -5.18 17.29
N ALA A 59 29.79 -3.88 17.57
CA ALA A 59 28.71 -2.99 17.13
C ALA A 59 28.55 -2.93 15.60
N TYR A 60 29.63 -3.08 14.83
CA TYR A 60 29.58 -3.12 13.36
C TYR A 60 28.75 -4.30 12.86
N TYR A 61 28.97 -5.48 13.43
CA TYR A 61 28.29 -6.70 12.99
C TYR A 61 26.81 -6.70 13.38
N SER A 62 26.49 -6.21 14.58
CA SER A 62 25.11 -6.03 15.04
C SER A 62 24.34 -5.08 14.11
N LEU A 63 24.92 -3.91 13.83
CA LEU A 63 24.33 -2.91 12.94
C LEU A 63 24.23 -3.41 11.48
N SER A 64 25.22 -4.17 11.01
CA SER A 64 25.20 -4.76 9.67
C SER A 64 24.07 -5.80 9.51
N ALA A 65 23.81 -6.59 10.55
CA ALA A 65 22.71 -7.54 10.58
C ALA A 65 21.34 -6.82 10.58
N GLU A 66 21.17 -5.78 11.41
CA GLU A 66 19.96 -4.95 11.41
C GLU A 66 19.72 -4.28 10.05
N ARG A 67 20.78 -3.75 9.43
CA ARG A 67 20.71 -3.16 8.09
C ARG A 67 20.26 -4.18 7.05
N ALA A 68 20.77 -5.41 7.10
CA ALA A 68 20.37 -6.47 6.17
C ALA A 68 18.88 -6.83 6.31
N LEU A 69 18.36 -6.89 7.54
CA LEU A 69 16.92 -7.10 7.79
C LEU A 69 16.08 -5.94 7.26
N LEU A 70 16.51 -4.70 7.52
CA LEU A 70 15.81 -3.51 7.04
C LEU A 70 15.81 -3.42 5.51
N GLN A 71 16.92 -3.78 4.86
CA GLN A 71 17.01 -3.84 3.40
C GLN A 71 16.01 -4.85 2.82
N ARG A 72 15.90 -6.05 3.39
CA ARG A 72 14.91 -7.04 2.94
C ARG A 72 13.47 -6.52 3.08
N ALA A 73 13.18 -5.78 4.16
CA ALA A 73 11.87 -5.16 4.34
C ALA A 73 11.58 -4.08 3.27
N VAL A 74 12.59 -3.30 2.88
CA VAL A 74 12.47 -2.36 1.74
C VAL A 74 12.23 -3.10 0.44
N ASP A 75 12.97 -4.17 0.17
CA ASP A 75 12.81 -4.98 -1.05
C ASP A 75 11.42 -5.64 -1.15
N GLU A 76 10.79 -5.97 -0.02
CA GLU A 76 9.40 -6.45 0.04
C GLU A 76 8.40 -5.33 -0.28
N LEU A 77 8.52 -4.18 0.38
CA LEU A 77 7.66 -3.02 0.12
C LEU A 77 7.76 -2.53 -1.33
N GLU A 78 8.96 -2.58 -1.92
CA GLU A 78 9.13 -2.27 -3.34
C GLU A 78 8.41 -3.27 -4.25
N ARG A 79 8.40 -4.56 -3.89
CA ARG A 79 7.67 -5.58 -4.65
C ARG A 79 6.17 -5.35 -4.55
N GLU A 80 5.66 -5.01 -3.37
CA GLU A 80 4.27 -4.64 -3.13
C GLU A 80 3.87 -3.39 -3.94
N ARG A 81 4.67 -2.32 -3.87
CA ARG A 81 4.44 -1.10 -4.66
C ARG A 81 4.40 -1.40 -6.17
N ARG A 82 5.31 -2.22 -6.68
CA ARG A 82 5.30 -2.64 -8.10
C ARG A 82 4.07 -3.47 -8.44
N ALA A 83 3.57 -4.29 -7.53
CA ALA A 83 2.33 -5.03 -7.73
C ALA A 83 1.11 -4.08 -7.79
N LEU A 84 1.03 -3.12 -6.87
CA LEU A 84 -0.03 -2.10 -6.84
C LEU A 84 -0.07 -1.28 -8.13
N GLU A 85 1.08 -0.78 -8.61
CA GLU A 85 1.16 -0.01 -9.86
C GLU A 85 0.72 -0.82 -11.08
N ARG A 86 1.06 -2.12 -11.14
CA ARG A 86 0.57 -3.01 -12.20
C ARG A 86 -0.93 -3.21 -12.14
N THR A 87 -1.49 -3.36 -10.95
CA THR A 87 -2.95 -3.50 -10.76
C THR A 87 -3.67 -2.22 -11.16
N LYS A 88 -3.14 -1.05 -10.76
CA LYS A 88 -3.64 0.26 -11.16
C LYS A 88 -3.64 0.43 -12.68
N ALA A 89 -2.54 0.09 -13.36
CA ALA A 89 -2.44 0.19 -14.81
C ALA A 89 -3.48 -0.69 -15.53
N ARG A 90 -3.64 -1.95 -15.10
CA ARG A 90 -4.68 -2.85 -15.62
C ARG A 90 -6.09 -2.31 -15.39
N PHE A 91 -6.34 -1.73 -14.22
CA PHE A 91 -7.62 -1.10 -13.91
C PHE A 91 -7.90 0.07 -14.86
N GLN A 92 -6.91 0.94 -15.09
CA GLN A 92 -7.01 2.08 -16.01
C GLN A 92 -7.21 1.67 -17.47
N GLU A 93 -6.63 0.54 -17.90
CA GLU A 93 -6.88 -0.04 -19.24
C GLU A 93 -8.29 -0.62 -19.37
N SER A 94 -8.81 -1.23 -18.30
CA SER A 94 -10.16 -1.82 -18.28
C SER A 94 -11.29 -0.81 -18.04
N ALA A 95 -10.97 0.36 -17.48
CA ALA A 95 -11.94 1.40 -17.17
C ALA A 95 -12.39 2.12 -18.45
N PRO A 96 -13.70 2.45 -18.59
CA PRO A 96 -14.22 3.10 -19.79
C PRO A 96 -13.56 4.47 -20.04
N GLN A 97 -12.70 4.56 -21.05
CA GLN A 97 -11.83 5.72 -21.35
C GLN A 97 -12.51 6.96 -21.97
N ARG A 98 -13.84 7.03 -22.03
CA ARG A 98 -14.54 8.19 -22.61
C ARG A 98 -15.83 8.46 -21.88
N MET A 99 -15.77 9.27 -20.83
CA MET A 99 -16.96 9.91 -20.30
C MET A 99 -16.72 11.39 -20.06
N PRO A 100 -17.65 12.27 -20.46
CA PRO A 100 -17.55 13.69 -20.17
C PRO A 100 -17.47 13.89 -18.66
N LYS A 101 -16.58 14.78 -18.20
CA LYS A 101 -16.53 15.24 -16.80
C LYS A 101 -17.82 16.01 -16.48
N VAL A 102 -18.90 15.31 -16.16
CA VAL A 102 -20.17 15.94 -15.78
C VAL A 102 -20.31 15.85 -14.27
N ASN A 103 -20.49 17.00 -13.64
CA ASN A 103 -20.78 17.08 -12.22
C ASN A 103 -22.21 16.54 -11.97
N PRO A 104 -22.37 15.44 -11.21
CA PRO A 104 -23.65 14.76 -10.99
C PRO A 104 -24.70 15.65 -10.30
N ASP A 105 -24.27 16.55 -9.41
CA ASP A 105 -25.19 17.42 -8.66
C ASP A 105 -25.88 18.43 -9.59
N ASN A 106 -25.12 18.97 -10.54
CA ASN A 106 -25.65 19.91 -11.54
C ASN A 106 -26.62 19.22 -12.49
N PHE A 107 -26.33 17.98 -12.91
CA PHE A 107 -27.20 17.23 -13.82
C PHE A 107 -28.53 16.85 -13.15
N GLN A 108 -28.51 16.42 -11.89
CA GLN A 108 -29.71 16.09 -11.14
C GLN A 108 -30.59 17.32 -10.91
N ALA A 109 -29.99 18.47 -10.58
CA ALA A 109 -30.72 19.73 -10.41
C ALA A 109 -31.40 20.16 -11.73
N GLU A 110 -30.69 20.11 -12.85
CA GLU A 110 -31.18 20.58 -14.16
C GLU A 110 -32.31 19.68 -14.70
N VAL A 111 -32.19 18.35 -14.55
CA VAL A 111 -33.28 17.41 -14.89
C VAL A 111 -34.49 17.60 -13.97
N GLY A 112 -34.25 17.90 -12.69
CA GLY A 112 -35.29 18.19 -11.71
C GLY A 112 -36.10 19.45 -12.06
N GLU A 113 -35.44 20.52 -12.51
CA GLU A 113 -36.10 21.75 -12.95
C GLU A 113 -36.93 21.54 -14.21
N LEU A 114 -36.39 20.87 -15.23
CA LEU A 114 -37.11 20.57 -16.47
C LEU A 114 -38.34 19.70 -16.21
N THR A 115 -38.26 18.75 -15.28
CA THR A 115 -39.41 17.89 -14.91
C THR A 115 -40.52 18.68 -14.21
N LYS A 116 -40.16 19.67 -13.37
CA LYS A 116 -41.13 20.58 -12.76
C LYS A 116 -41.79 21.48 -13.79
N GLU A 117 -41.03 21.98 -14.76
CA GLU A 117 -41.54 22.81 -15.85
C GLU A 117 -42.56 22.05 -16.72
N VAL A 118 -42.26 20.81 -17.11
CA VAL A 118 -43.20 19.93 -17.84
C VAL A 118 -44.48 19.70 -17.05
N SER A 119 -44.36 19.43 -15.74
CA SER A 119 -45.52 19.20 -14.87
C SER A 119 -46.42 20.43 -14.78
N LYS A 120 -45.82 21.63 -14.72
CA LYS A 120 -46.54 22.91 -14.71
C LYS A 120 -47.26 23.16 -16.04
N LEU A 121 -46.57 22.97 -17.17
CA LEU A 121 -47.14 23.14 -18.51
C LEU A 121 -48.32 22.20 -18.74
N ASN A 122 -48.23 20.94 -18.30
CA ASN A 122 -49.34 19.99 -18.36
C ASN A 122 -50.56 20.45 -17.53
N ALA A 123 -50.33 20.92 -16.31
CA ALA A 123 -51.41 21.41 -15.45
C ALA A 123 -52.10 22.66 -16.03
N GLU A 124 -51.33 23.56 -16.65
CA GLU A 124 -51.88 24.73 -17.35
C GLU A 124 -52.65 24.33 -18.62
N GLN A 125 -52.13 23.37 -19.38
CA GLN A 125 -52.79 22.84 -20.57
C GLN A 125 -54.16 22.24 -20.25
N GLU A 126 -54.27 21.50 -19.14
CA GLU A 126 -55.53 20.86 -18.73
C GLU A 126 -56.59 21.90 -18.34
N LYS A 127 -56.20 22.94 -17.58
CA LYS A 127 -57.10 24.06 -17.24
C LYS A 127 -57.63 24.79 -18.48
N VAL A 128 -56.77 25.01 -19.47
CA VAL A 128 -57.16 25.68 -20.72
C VAL A 128 -58.06 24.77 -21.57
N ARG A 129 -57.86 23.45 -21.55
CA ARG A 129 -58.75 22.48 -22.20
C ARG A 129 -60.14 22.46 -21.56
N GLU A 130 -60.23 22.40 -20.23
CA GLU A 130 -61.51 22.46 -19.53
C GLU A 130 -62.27 23.74 -19.88
N LYS A 131 -61.58 24.88 -19.91
CA LYS A 131 -62.17 26.17 -20.33
C LYS A 131 -62.69 26.11 -21.77
N LEU A 132 -61.91 25.56 -22.69
CA LEU A 132 -62.29 25.44 -24.10
C LEU A 132 -63.53 24.57 -24.30
N VAL A 133 -63.66 23.47 -23.55
CA VAL A 133 -64.85 22.60 -23.60
C VAL A 133 -66.09 23.36 -23.15
N ARG A 134 -66.03 24.06 -22.01
CA ARG A 134 -67.16 24.87 -21.50
C ARG A 134 -67.57 25.97 -22.47
N GLU A 135 -66.60 26.65 -23.10
CA GLU A 135 -66.87 27.69 -24.10
C GLU A 135 -67.56 27.11 -25.35
N GLN A 136 -67.19 25.89 -25.77
CA GLN A 136 -67.81 25.20 -26.91
C GLN A 136 -69.24 24.74 -26.59
N GLU A 137 -69.46 24.12 -25.42
CA GLU A 137 -70.80 23.71 -24.97
C GLU A 137 -71.76 24.91 -24.87
N ALA A 138 -71.28 26.03 -24.32
CA ALA A 138 -72.07 27.26 -24.22
C ALA A 138 -72.38 27.86 -25.62
N LEU A 139 -71.45 27.77 -26.57
CA LEU A 139 -71.65 28.25 -27.93
C LEU A 139 -72.70 27.40 -28.66
N GLU A 140 -72.59 26.07 -28.56
CA GLU A 140 -73.58 25.14 -29.12
C GLU A 140 -74.97 25.37 -28.51
N GLY A 141 -75.05 25.61 -27.20
CA GLY A 141 -76.29 25.97 -26.52
C GLY A 141 -76.94 27.25 -27.08
N ILE A 142 -76.16 28.32 -27.25
CA ILE A 142 -76.66 29.58 -27.82
C ILE A 142 -77.10 29.39 -29.28
N GLU A 143 -76.34 28.65 -30.09
CA GLU A 143 -76.70 28.37 -31.49
C GLU A 143 -78.02 27.60 -31.60
N ASN A 144 -78.24 26.62 -30.73
CA ASN A 144 -79.50 25.88 -30.63
C ASN A 144 -80.67 26.79 -30.21
N GLN A 145 -80.47 27.69 -29.25
CA GLN A 145 -81.49 28.68 -28.85
C GLN A 145 -81.84 29.63 -30.00
N VAL A 146 -80.84 30.11 -30.75
CA VAL A 146 -81.06 30.94 -31.94
C VAL A 146 -81.85 30.16 -33.00
N LYS A 147 -81.54 28.88 -33.21
CA LYS A 147 -82.26 28.03 -34.16
C LYS A 147 -83.73 27.85 -33.75
N ALA A 148 -84.00 27.56 -32.47
CA ALA A 148 -85.36 27.42 -31.95
C ALA A 148 -86.15 28.74 -32.04
N ALA A 149 -85.55 29.86 -31.67
CA ALA A 149 -86.19 31.16 -31.74
C ALA A 149 -86.50 31.59 -33.19
N ASN A 150 -85.63 31.28 -34.16
CA ASN A 150 -85.92 31.55 -35.57
C ASN A 150 -87.06 30.66 -36.11
N ALA A 151 -87.12 29.38 -35.69
CA ALA A 151 -88.24 28.52 -36.05
C ALA A 151 -89.57 29.04 -35.49
N ALA A 152 -89.60 29.53 -34.24
CA ALA A 152 -90.78 30.15 -33.65
C ALA A 152 -91.21 31.43 -34.39
N LEU A 153 -90.24 32.29 -34.77
CA LEU A 153 -90.50 33.48 -35.58
C LEU A 153 -91.09 33.13 -36.96
N GLU A 154 -90.63 32.05 -37.59
CA GLU A 154 -91.17 31.58 -38.87
C GLU A 154 -92.63 31.13 -38.72
N THR A 155 -92.96 30.42 -37.64
CA THR A 155 -94.33 30.03 -37.30
C THR A 155 -95.23 31.24 -37.09
N TYR A 156 -94.82 32.20 -36.25
CA TYR A 156 -95.60 33.44 -36.03
C TYR A 156 -95.79 34.26 -37.32
N SER A 157 -94.80 34.26 -38.21
CA SER A 157 -94.94 34.91 -39.53
C SER A 157 -95.99 34.21 -40.40
N LYS A 158 -96.02 32.87 -40.41
CA LYS A 158 -97.03 32.09 -41.14
C LYS A 158 -98.42 32.31 -40.55
N ASP A 159 -98.54 32.24 -39.22
CA ASP A 159 -99.80 32.42 -38.50
C ASP A 159 -100.37 33.82 -38.72
N SER A 160 -99.56 34.88 -38.58
CA SER A 160 -99.98 36.25 -38.86
C SER A 160 -100.34 36.50 -40.33
N THR A 161 -99.75 35.76 -41.27
CA THR A 161 -100.10 35.84 -42.70
C THR A 161 -101.44 35.16 -42.97
N TYR A 162 -101.64 33.96 -42.41
CA TYR A 162 -102.91 33.24 -42.49
C TYR A 162 -104.06 34.05 -41.89
N LEU A 163 -103.83 34.69 -40.73
CA LEU A 163 -104.81 35.55 -40.06
C LEU A 163 -105.22 36.80 -40.86
N ARG A 164 -104.49 37.18 -41.93
CA ARG A 164 -104.75 38.36 -42.77
C ARG A 164 -105.40 38.04 -44.12
N GLN A 165 -105.50 36.78 -44.52
CA GLN A 165 -106.05 36.36 -45.81
C GLN A 165 -107.56 36.09 -45.71
N GLU A 166 -108.36 36.71 -46.59
CA GLU A 166 -109.81 36.49 -46.70
C GLU A 166 -110.17 36.02 -48.13
N PRO A 167 -111.17 35.11 -48.31
CA PRO A 167 -112.01 34.50 -47.29
C PRO A 167 -111.32 33.35 -46.54
N ARG A 168 -111.53 33.24 -45.22
CA ARG A 168 -110.98 32.15 -44.39
C ARG A 168 -112.04 31.36 -43.62
N GLU A 169 -111.66 30.16 -43.19
CA GLU A 169 -112.48 29.32 -42.31
C GLU A 169 -112.52 29.89 -40.88
N VAL A 170 -113.63 29.68 -40.17
CA VAL A 170 -113.75 30.08 -38.76
C VAL A 170 -112.77 29.27 -37.92
N LEU A 171 -111.91 29.96 -37.18
CA LEU A 171 -110.94 29.32 -36.29
C LEU A 171 -111.66 28.70 -35.09
N VAL A 172 -111.60 27.37 -34.99
CA VAL A 172 -112.18 26.61 -33.87
C VAL A 172 -111.05 26.05 -33.02
N CYS A 173 -111.06 26.36 -31.72
CA CYS A 173 -110.09 25.77 -30.80
C CYS A 173 -110.31 24.25 -30.72
N PRO A 174 -109.30 23.41 -31.01
CA PRO A 174 -109.45 21.95 -30.99
C PRO A 174 -109.62 21.37 -29.57
N THR A 175 -109.41 22.19 -28.53
CA THR A 175 -109.47 21.74 -27.13
C THR A 175 -110.79 22.08 -26.45
N CYS A 176 -111.35 23.27 -26.72
CA CYS A 176 -112.60 23.72 -26.07
C CYS A 176 -113.74 24.02 -27.06
N ASN A 177 -113.51 23.82 -28.36
CA ASN A 177 -114.48 24.02 -29.45
C ASN A 177 -115.06 25.44 -29.53
N ALA A 178 -114.37 26.42 -28.94
CA ALA A 178 -114.72 27.84 -29.05
C ALA A 178 -114.41 28.35 -30.46
N GLU A 179 -115.36 29.08 -31.05
CA GLU A 179 -115.18 29.80 -32.31
C GLU A 179 -114.53 31.16 -32.02
N HIS A 180 -113.34 31.37 -32.57
CA HIS A 180 -112.62 32.64 -32.47
C HIS A 180 -113.05 33.55 -33.63
N LYS A 181 -113.82 34.60 -33.32
CA LYS A 181 -114.09 35.71 -34.26
C LYS A 181 -112.94 36.69 -34.20
N GLU A 182 -112.56 37.25 -35.35
CA GLU A 182 -111.39 38.12 -35.49
C GLU A 182 -111.26 39.13 -34.34
N SER A 183 -110.24 38.96 -33.51
CA SER A 183 -109.82 40.00 -32.59
C SER A 183 -108.54 40.59 -33.14
N PHE A 184 -108.61 41.84 -33.61
CA PHE A 184 -107.44 42.65 -33.94
C PHE A 184 -106.38 42.60 -32.83
N LEU A 185 -106.78 42.36 -31.57
CA LEU A 185 -105.89 42.20 -30.42
C LEU A 185 -104.97 40.97 -30.54
N GLU A 186 -105.47 39.82 -31.02
CA GLU A 186 -104.64 38.60 -31.17
C GLU A 186 -103.52 38.80 -32.21
N LEU A 187 -103.80 39.55 -33.29
CA LEU A 187 -102.77 39.90 -34.28
C LEU A 187 -101.70 40.85 -33.72
N LEU A 188 -102.09 41.75 -32.80
CA LEU A 188 -101.15 42.62 -32.10
C LEU A 188 -100.26 41.83 -31.13
N ASP A 189 -100.82 40.85 -30.43
CA ASP A 189 -100.07 39.98 -29.51
C ASP A 189 -99.02 39.15 -30.28
N TYR A 190 -99.39 38.52 -31.41
CA TYR A 190 -98.43 37.83 -32.26
C TYR A 190 -97.33 38.75 -32.81
N ALA A 191 -97.68 40.00 -33.15
CA ALA A 191 -96.70 40.97 -33.64
C ALA A 191 -95.73 41.40 -32.55
N GLU A 192 -96.20 41.53 -31.30
CA GLU A 192 -95.40 41.87 -30.14
C GLU A 192 -94.49 40.70 -29.71
N ASP A 193 -95.02 39.47 -29.65
CA ASP A 193 -94.23 38.26 -29.39
C ASP A 193 -93.11 38.08 -30.44
N ALA A 194 -93.44 38.29 -31.72
CA ALA A 194 -92.44 38.27 -32.80
C ALA A 194 -91.43 39.42 -32.70
N ARG A 195 -91.77 40.56 -32.10
CA ARG A 195 -90.83 41.66 -31.84
C ARG A 195 -89.86 41.28 -30.73
N VAL A 196 -90.37 40.76 -29.60
CA VAL A 196 -89.58 40.31 -28.46
C VAL A 196 -88.63 39.18 -28.85
N LEU A 197 -89.10 38.18 -29.62
CA LEU A 197 -88.24 37.11 -30.11
C LEU A 197 -87.13 37.60 -31.06
N ARG A 198 -87.41 38.58 -31.92
CA ARG A 198 -86.38 39.19 -32.79
C ARG A 198 -85.30 39.89 -31.98
N GLU A 199 -85.68 40.59 -30.90
CA GLU A 199 -84.76 41.22 -29.97
C GLU A 199 -83.90 40.18 -29.24
N LEU A 200 -84.51 39.10 -28.76
CA LEU A 200 -83.80 37.98 -28.14
C LEU A 200 -82.80 37.32 -29.12
N VAL A 201 -83.20 37.06 -30.38
CA VAL A 201 -82.32 36.51 -31.41
C VAL A 201 -81.12 37.43 -31.67
N ALA A 202 -81.33 38.75 -31.70
CA ALA A 202 -80.25 39.71 -31.86
C ALA A 202 -79.26 39.64 -30.68
N GLN A 203 -79.75 39.60 -29.44
CA GLN A 203 -78.92 39.48 -28.23
C GLN A 203 -78.15 38.15 -28.17
N LEU A 204 -78.79 37.04 -28.52
CA LEU A 204 -78.14 35.72 -28.57
C LEU A 204 -77.04 35.68 -29.64
N ARG A 205 -77.25 36.31 -30.81
CA ARG A 205 -76.23 36.40 -31.85
C ARG A 205 -75.01 37.24 -31.41
N ILE A 206 -75.23 38.37 -30.73
CA ILE A 206 -74.14 39.17 -30.15
C ILE A 206 -73.34 38.35 -29.14
N SER A 207 -74.05 37.60 -28.27
CA SER A 207 -73.43 36.72 -27.27
C SER A 207 -72.62 35.59 -27.92
N ALA A 208 -73.15 34.98 -28.99
CA ALA A 208 -72.43 33.96 -29.76
C ALA A 208 -71.16 34.50 -30.40
N THR A 209 -71.18 35.71 -30.97
CA THR A 209 -69.99 36.35 -31.56
C THR A 209 -68.90 36.57 -30.51
N LYS A 210 -69.27 37.11 -29.34
CA LYS A 210 -68.33 37.31 -28.23
C LYS A 210 -67.73 35.99 -27.75
N LEU A 211 -68.55 34.93 -27.65
CA LEU A 211 -68.09 33.61 -27.21
C LEU A 211 -67.20 32.93 -28.27
N ARG A 212 -67.43 33.17 -29.56
CA ARG A 212 -66.54 32.71 -30.65
C ARG A 212 -65.16 33.37 -30.56
N GLU A 213 -65.10 34.68 -30.29
CA GLU A 213 -63.84 35.39 -30.08
C GLU A 213 -63.08 34.83 -28.87
N GLN A 214 -63.77 34.59 -27.75
CA GLN A 214 -63.19 33.96 -26.56
C GLN A 214 -62.65 32.56 -26.87
N THR A 215 -63.42 31.73 -27.58
CA THR A 215 -63.02 30.38 -28.00
C THR A 215 -61.77 30.43 -28.89
N ALA A 216 -61.66 31.41 -29.79
CA ALA A 216 -60.49 31.58 -30.64
C ALA A 216 -59.24 31.95 -29.83
N GLN A 217 -59.38 32.85 -28.84
CA GLN A 217 -58.29 33.20 -27.93
C GLN A 217 -57.83 31.99 -27.09
N THR A 218 -58.77 31.23 -26.53
CA THR A 218 -58.46 30.02 -25.74
C THR A 218 -57.75 28.96 -26.60
N ARG A 219 -58.13 28.80 -27.88
CA ARG A 219 -57.44 27.91 -28.82
C ARG A 219 -56.01 28.36 -29.12
N ALA A 220 -55.77 29.66 -29.28
CA ALA A 220 -54.43 30.21 -29.49
C ALA A 220 -53.52 29.94 -28.28
N GLN A 221 -54.02 30.17 -27.07
CA GLN A 221 -53.30 29.87 -25.82
C GLN A 221 -52.93 28.38 -25.71
N LEU A 222 -53.85 27.49 -26.07
CA LEU A 222 -53.60 26.05 -26.05
C LEU A 222 -52.51 25.62 -27.04
N SER A 223 -52.46 26.27 -28.21
CA SER A 223 -51.43 26.02 -29.23
C SER A 223 -50.04 26.46 -28.76
N GLU A 224 -49.95 27.62 -28.10
CA GLU A 224 -48.70 28.13 -27.53
C GLU A 224 -48.18 27.21 -26.42
N LEU A 225 -49.05 26.82 -25.48
CA LEU A 225 -48.71 25.84 -24.43
C LEU A 225 -48.21 24.51 -25.00
N LYS A 226 -48.80 24.03 -26.10
CA LYS A 226 -48.37 22.80 -26.78
C LYS A 226 -46.99 22.93 -27.42
N SER A 227 -46.66 24.09 -27.98
CA SER A 227 -45.33 24.37 -28.53
C SER A 227 -44.27 24.38 -27.43
N SER A 228 -44.56 25.06 -26.33
CA SER A 228 -43.67 25.11 -25.15
C SER A 228 -43.43 23.71 -24.57
N TYR A 229 -44.48 22.89 -24.45
CA TYR A 229 -44.37 21.51 -23.98
C TYR A 229 -43.43 20.67 -24.88
N ASN A 230 -43.62 20.71 -26.20
CA ASN A 230 -42.82 19.91 -27.13
C ASN A 230 -41.34 20.29 -27.09
N ARG A 231 -41.03 21.59 -26.96
CA ARG A 231 -39.65 22.08 -26.84
C ARG A 231 -38.95 21.53 -25.60
N VAL A 232 -39.62 21.57 -24.44
CA VAL A 232 -39.06 21.05 -23.19
C VAL A 232 -38.92 19.52 -23.23
N ALA A 233 -39.89 18.82 -23.84
CA ALA A 233 -39.83 17.37 -24.02
C ALA A 233 -38.65 16.92 -24.91
N GLU A 234 -38.33 17.68 -25.95
CA GLU A 234 -37.18 17.40 -26.83
C GLU A 234 -35.84 17.59 -26.11
N ILE A 235 -35.70 18.66 -25.30
CA ILE A 235 -34.50 18.88 -24.46
C ILE A 235 -34.31 17.72 -23.47
N LEU A 236 -35.39 17.25 -22.84
CA LEU A 236 -35.37 16.10 -21.93
C LEU A 236 -34.98 14.79 -22.63
N ALA A 237 -35.42 14.59 -23.88
CA ALA A 237 -35.08 13.39 -24.65
C ALA A 237 -33.60 13.34 -25.04
N THR A 238 -33.03 14.46 -25.51
CA THR A 238 -31.61 14.56 -25.90
C THR A 238 -30.69 14.30 -24.70
N ARG A 239 -30.99 14.92 -23.55
CA ARG A 239 -30.15 14.77 -22.34
C ARG A 239 -30.20 13.37 -21.72
N ARG A 240 -31.30 12.63 -21.89
CA ARG A 240 -31.39 11.22 -21.48
C ARG A 240 -30.62 10.28 -22.42
N GLY A 241 -30.48 10.64 -23.70
CA GLY A 241 -29.77 9.84 -24.70
C GLY A 241 -28.24 9.97 -24.64
N GLU A 242 -27.72 11.15 -24.29
CA GLU A 242 -26.27 11.40 -24.25
C GLU A 242 -25.59 11.00 -22.93
N LEU A 243 -26.34 10.85 -21.83
CA LEU A 243 -25.81 10.49 -20.51
C LEU A 243 -26.77 9.51 -19.82
N ALA A 244 -26.52 8.20 -19.95
CA ALA A 244 -27.18 7.24 -19.08
C ALA A 244 -26.61 7.39 -17.66
N PHE A 245 -27.47 7.49 -16.65
CA PHE A 245 -27.07 7.61 -15.24
C PHE A 245 -26.04 6.53 -14.82
N SER A 246 -26.11 5.34 -15.40
CA SER A 246 -25.14 4.25 -15.21
C SER A 246 -23.71 4.66 -15.55
N ASP A 247 -23.53 5.49 -16.58
CA ASP A 247 -22.23 5.91 -17.06
C ASP A 247 -21.60 6.89 -16.08
N VAL A 248 -22.37 7.87 -15.59
CA VAL A 248 -21.93 8.81 -14.54
C VAL A 248 -21.53 8.07 -13.25
N VAL A 249 -22.29 7.05 -12.85
CA VAL A 249 -21.95 6.24 -11.66
C VAL A 249 -20.66 5.43 -11.88
N ASN A 250 -20.48 4.84 -13.06
CA ASN A 250 -19.28 4.07 -13.39
C ASN A 250 -18.02 4.95 -13.45
N SER A 251 -18.11 6.18 -13.94
CA SER A 251 -16.96 7.10 -13.98
C SER A 251 -16.51 7.55 -12.59
N ILE A 252 -17.45 7.84 -11.69
CA ILE A 252 -17.17 8.16 -10.29
C ILE A 252 -16.55 6.95 -9.56
N GLY A 253 -17.09 5.76 -9.81
CA GLY A 253 -16.53 4.51 -9.27
C GLY A 253 -15.08 4.30 -9.70
N ALA A 254 -14.78 4.53 -10.98
CA ALA A 254 -13.43 4.43 -11.52
C ALA A 254 -12.48 5.50 -10.94
N GLU A 255 -12.94 6.74 -10.80
CA GLU A 255 -12.14 7.83 -10.22
C GLU A 255 -11.82 7.59 -8.74
N ASN A 256 -12.81 7.13 -7.96
CA ASN A 256 -12.61 6.75 -6.56
C ASN A 256 -11.63 5.58 -6.41
N ALA A 257 -11.71 4.57 -7.27
CA ALA A 257 -10.77 3.46 -7.27
C ALA A 257 -9.34 3.91 -7.60
N ILE A 258 -9.17 4.75 -8.63
CA ILE A 258 -7.87 5.34 -8.99
C ILE A 258 -7.29 6.15 -7.81
N ARG A 259 -8.12 6.96 -7.15
CA ARG A 259 -7.72 7.73 -5.98
C ARG A 259 -7.27 6.83 -4.82
N SER A 260 -7.98 5.72 -4.58
CA SER A 260 -7.58 4.74 -3.57
C SER A 260 -6.22 4.12 -3.89
N PHE A 261 -5.95 3.79 -5.16
CA PHE A 261 -4.63 3.31 -5.59
C PHE A 261 -3.54 4.37 -5.38
N ASP A 262 -3.83 5.64 -5.66
CA ASP A 262 -2.89 6.75 -5.46
C ASP A 262 -2.58 6.96 -3.97
N ASP A 263 -3.59 6.92 -3.10
CA ASP A 263 -3.42 7.06 -1.65
C ASP A 263 -2.58 5.91 -1.07
N GLU A 264 -2.81 4.68 -1.52
CA GLU A 264 -2.04 3.51 -1.11
C GLU A 264 -0.60 3.53 -1.64
N SER A 265 -0.39 3.94 -2.89
CA SER A 265 0.94 4.12 -3.48
C SER A 265 1.74 5.20 -2.74
N ALA A 266 1.08 6.29 -2.33
CA ALA A 266 1.68 7.35 -1.53
C ALA A 266 2.09 6.86 -0.12
N LYS A 267 1.27 6.03 0.54
CA LYS A 267 1.61 5.41 1.83
C LYS A 267 2.83 4.50 1.72
N LEU A 268 2.81 3.56 0.76
CA LEU A 268 3.94 2.65 0.52
C LEU A 268 5.22 3.42 0.22
N LYS A 269 5.13 4.47 -0.60
CA LYS A 269 6.28 5.34 -0.89
C LYS A 269 6.81 6.02 0.38
N GLY A 270 5.95 6.57 1.22
CA GLY A 270 6.35 7.18 2.48
C GLY A 270 7.06 6.20 3.43
N GLU A 271 6.58 4.96 3.50
CA GLU A 271 7.23 3.91 4.29
C GLU A 271 8.60 3.50 3.73
N ILE A 272 8.70 3.35 2.40
CA ILE A 272 9.97 3.06 1.72
C ILE A 272 10.98 4.19 1.98
N ASP A 273 10.58 5.45 1.76
CA ASP A 273 11.45 6.62 1.93
C ASP A 273 11.94 6.73 3.39
N SER A 274 11.06 6.47 4.37
CA SER A 274 11.43 6.42 5.78
C SER A 274 12.48 5.34 6.09
N LYS A 275 12.29 4.12 5.57
CA LYS A 275 13.24 3.02 5.77
C LYS A 275 14.55 3.25 5.02
N LEU A 276 14.52 3.86 3.83
CA LEU A 276 15.71 4.26 3.08
C LEU A 276 16.53 5.32 3.85
N GLY A 277 15.87 6.30 4.46
CA GLY A 277 16.53 7.27 5.34
C GLY A 277 17.27 6.59 6.49
N ARG A 278 16.61 5.63 7.16
CA ARG A 278 17.25 4.81 8.21
C ARG A 278 18.42 3.99 7.69
N LEU A 279 18.33 3.41 6.49
CA LEU A 279 19.44 2.67 5.87
C LEU A 279 20.65 3.57 5.61
N GLN A 280 20.43 4.81 5.15
CA GLN A 280 21.49 5.79 4.95
C GLN A 280 22.17 6.17 6.27
N ASP A 281 21.39 6.39 7.33
CA ASP A 281 21.94 6.66 8.67
C ASP A 281 22.79 5.47 9.18
N MET A 282 22.28 4.24 9.04
CA MET A 282 23.01 3.03 9.39
C MET A 282 24.32 2.91 8.59
N GLU A 283 24.32 3.26 7.30
CA GLU A 283 25.52 3.23 6.47
C GLU A 283 26.57 4.26 6.92
N ARG A 284 26.14 5.46 7.33
CA ARG A 284 27.03 6.46 7.92
C ARG A 284 27.67 5.93 9.19
N THR A 285 26.88 5.38 10.12
CA THR A 285 27.42 4.80 11.36
C THR A 285 28.33 3.61 11.10
N LEU A 286 28.03 2.75 10.11
CA LEU A 286 28.93 1.66 9.73
C LEU A 286 30.29 2.18 9.23
N LYS A 287 30.32 3.29 8.48
CA LYS A 287 31.57 3.93 8.02
C LYS A 287 32.38 4.48 9.18
N GLU A 288 31.72 5.11 10.15
CA GLU A 288 32.35 5.60 11.39
C GLU A 288 32.96 4.45 12.22
N LEU A 289 32.26 3.31 12.27
CA LEU A 289 32.74 2.09 12.94
C LEU A 289 33.91 1.42 12.20
N THR A 290 34.21 1.80 10.94
CA THR A 290 35.35 1.32 10.16
C THR A 290 36.40 2.41 9.94
N SER A 291 37.20 2.68 10.97
CA SER A 291 38.31 3.64 10.88
C SER A 291 39.47 3.09 10.04
N ALA A 292 39.82 3.81 8.97
CA ALA A 292 40.98 3.50 8.13
C ALA A 292 42.29 3.62 8.91
N ALA A 293 42.38 4.60 9.82
CA ALA A 293 43.54 4.78 10.69
C ALA A 293 43.72 3.59 11.63
N ARG A 294 42.64 3.16 12.32
CA ARG A 294 42.67 1.99 13.20
C ARG A 294 43.04 0.71 12.44
N SER A 295 42.43 0.51 11.27
CA SER A 295 42.72 -0.66 10.42
C SER A 295 44.20 -0.69 10.01
N LYS A 296 44.79 0.47 9.69
CA LYS A 296 46.21 0.60 9.34
C LYS A 296 47.12 0.33 10.55
N GLU A 297 46.77 0.84 11.73
CA GLU A 297 47.49 0.59 13.00
C GLU A 297 47.54 -0.92 13.30
N ILE A 298 46.37 -1.58 13.32
CA ILE A 298 46.26 -3.02 13.60
C ILE A 298 47.06 -3.85 12.57
N LEU A 299 46.95 -3.53 11.28
CA LEU A 299 47.69 -4.27 10.25
C LEU A 299 49.20 -4.04 10.34
N ALA A 300 49.65 -2.85 10.74
CA ALA A 300 51.07 -2.58 10.96
C ALA A 300 51.62 -3.39 12.15
N GLU A 301 50.86 -3.44 13.25
CA GLU A 301 51.20 -4.23 14.44
C GLU A 301 51.26 -5.73 14.11
N PHE A 302 50.25 -6.27 13.43
CA PHE A 302 50.23 -7.66 12.96
C PHE A 302 51.48 -7.99 12.12
N ARG A 303 51.83 -7.15 11.16
CA ARG A 303 52.99 -7.37 10.26
C ARG A 303 54.32 -7.33 11.00
N ALA A 304 54.46 -6.41 11.96
CA ALA A 304 55.65 -6.30 12.79
C ALA A 304 55.80 -7.52 13.72
N ALA A 305 54.71 -7.92 14.37
CA ALA A 305 54.68 -9.10 15.24
C ALA A 305 55.02 -10.37 14.48
N TYR A 306 54.48 -10.54 13.26
CA TYR A 306 54.77 -11.69 12.42
C TYR A 306 56.25 -11.75 12.01
N ALA A 307 56.81 -10.63 11.55
CA ALA A 307 58.23 -10.56 11.19
C ALA A 307 59.16 -10.88 12.38
N ALA A 308 58.83 -10.36 13.57
CA ALA A 308 59.59 -10.64 14.79
C ALA A 308 59.49 -12.12 15.21
N ALA A 309 58.30 -12.71 15.12
CA ALA A 309 58.07 -14.10 15.48
C ALA A 309 58.81 -15.08 14.54
N LEU A 310 58.87 -14.79 13.24
CA LEU A 310 59.64 -15.59 12.28
C LEU A 310 61.13 -15.71 12.70
N VAL A 311 61.75 -14.59 13.09
CA VAL A 311 63.15 -14.58 13.52
C VAL A 311 63.35 -15.41 14.79
N LYS A 312 62.46 -15.24 15.79
CA LYS A 312 62.51 -16.01 17.05
C LYS A 312 62.35 -17.52 16.82
N LEU A 313 61.53 -17.90 15.84
CA LEU A 313 61.30 -19.29 15.44
C LEU A 313 62.31 -19.82 14.40
N ASN A 314 63.45 -19.12 14.24
CA ASN A 314 64.57 -19.53 13.40
C ASN A 314 64.18 -19.67 11.91
N LEU A 315 63.42 -18.71 11.41
CA LEU A 315 63.04 -18.55 10.01
C LEU A 315 63.59 -17.24 9.43
N HIS A 316 63.78 -17.20 8.12
CA HIS A 316 64.18 -15.98 7.42
C HIS A 316 63.07 -14.93 7.45
N ALA A 317 63.45 -13.66 7.52
CA ALA A 317 62.51 -12.57 7.38
C ALA A 317 61.84 -12.61 5.99
N LEU A 318 60.52 -12.44 5.97
CA LEU A 318 59.71 -12.36 4.77
C LEU A 318 59.22 -10.91 4.57
N ASP A 319 58.92 -10.53 3.33
CA ASP A 319 58.23 -9.26 3.07
C ASP A 319 56.78 -9.34 3.60
N THR A 320 56.51 -8.62 4.68
CA THR A 320 55.19 -8.58 5.32
C THR A 320 54.33 -7.42 4.85
N SER A 321 54.82 -6.54 3.98
CA SER A 321 54.20 -5.25 3.65
C SER A 321 52.78 -5.36 3.07
N ARG A 322 52.47 -6.47 2.38
CA ARG A 322 51.17 -6.73 1.74
C ARG A 322 50.28 -7.70 2.50
N LEU A 323 50.74 -8.26 3.61
CA LEU A 323 49.98 -9.27 4.35
C LEU A 323 48.71 -8.66 4.96
N ARG A 324 47.61 -9.40 4.84
CA ARG A 324 46.35 -9.14 5.53
C ARG A 324 46.21 -10.15 6.66
N LEU A 325 45.26 -9.93 7.58
CA LEU A 325 45.02 -10.90 8.65
C LEU A 325 44.71 -12.29 8.09
N ALA A 326 43.92 -12.41 7.02
CA ALA A 326 43.61 -13.71 6.40
C ALA A 326 44.74 -14.30 5.52
N SER A 327 45.89 -13.64 5.40
CA SER A 327 47.04 -14.12 4.60
C SER A 327 47.83 -15.18 5.38
N ARG A 328 47.27 -16.38 5.49
CA ARG A 328 47.94 -17.52 6.15
C ARG A 328 49.17 -17.96 5.35
N PRO A 329 50.31 -18.27 6.00
CA PRO A 329 51.53 -18.65 5.29
C PRO A 329 51.42 -20.04 4.66
N ASP A 330 52.18 -20.23 3.58
CA ASP A 330 52.26 -21.47 2.80
C ASP A 330 53.72 -21.84 2.58
N LEU A 331 54.32 -22.46 3.59
CA LEU A 331 55.70 -22.95 3.60
C LEU A 331 55.70 -24.46 3.80
N SER A 332 56.65 -25.16 3.18
CA SER A 332 56.76 -26.61 3.23
C SER A 332 57.81 -27.11 4.24
N GLY A 333 57.72 -28.40 4.57
CA GLY A 333 58.60 -29.07 5.52
C GLY A 333 58.53 -28.48 6.94
N SER A 334 59.54 -28.75 7.75
CA SER A 334 59.58 -28.33 9.16
C SER A 334 59.55 -26.80 9.37
N SER A 335 59.73 -26.00 8.31
CA SER A 335 59.56 -24.54 8.34
C SER A 335 58.09 -24.09 8.33
N GLY A 336 57.19 -24.89 7.76
CA GLY A 336 55.76 -24.60 7.64
C GLY A 336 55.08 -24.38 8.99
N PRO A 337 55.11 -25.37 9.91
CA PRO A 337 54.49 -25.23 11.22
C PRO A 337 55.02 -24.05 12.05
N ARG A 338 56.33 -23.78 11.97
CA ARG A 338 56.95 -22.63 12.65
C ARG A 338 56.48 -21.30 12.08
N SER A 339 56.29 -21.22 10.76
CA SER A 339 55.72 -20.03 10.14
C SER A 339 54.24 -19.83 10.51
N ILE A 340 53.48 -20.91 10.58
CA ILE A 340 52.09 -20.89 11.06
C ILE A 340 52.02 -20.42 12.52
N LEU A 341 52.90 -20.92 13.40
CA LEU A 341 52.97 -20.46 14.78
C LEU A 341 53.31 -18.97 14.86
N ALA A 342 54.27 -18.49 14.08
CA ALA A 342 54.58 -17.07 13.98
C ALA A 342 53.36 -16.25 13.56
N TYR A 343 52.59 -16.76 12.61
CA TYR A 343 51.37 -16.13 12.11
C TYR A 343 50.28 -16.06 13.21
N TYR A 344 50.03 -17.16 13.93
CA TYR A 344 49.09 -17.15 15.05
C TYR A 344 49.52 -16.21 16.17
N ALA A 345 50.81 -16.18 16.53
CA ALA A 345 51.34 -15.24 17.51
C ALA A 345 51.08 -13.78 17.10
N ALA A 346 51.20 -13.46 15.81
CA ALA A 346 50.86 -12.14 15.29
C ALA A 346 49.36 -11.85 15.35
N ILE A 347 48.49 -12.83 15.05
CA ILE A 347 47.04 -12.71 15.22
C ILE A 347 46.70 -12.46 16.70
N TRP A 348 47.26 -13.24 17.62
CA TRP A 348 47.02 -13.07 19.06
C TRP A 348 47.51 -11.73 19.58
N THR A 349 48.63 -11.23 19.07
CA THR A 349 49.14 -9.89 19.43
C THR A 349 48.09 -8.82 19.16
N VAL A 350 47.46 -8.82 17.99
CA VAL A 350 46.42 -7.83 17.69
C VAL A 350 45.07 -8.13 18.35
N CYS A 351 44.72 -9.41 18.55
CA CYS A 351 43.47 -9.81 19.20
C CYS A 351 43.45 -9.56 20.70
N LEU A 352 44.61 -9.61 21.36
CA LEU A 352 44.78 -9.34 22.79
C LEU A 352 45.40 -7.95 23.06
N GLY A 353 45.69 -7.21 22.00
CA GLY A 353 46.23 -5.85 22.06
C GLY A 353 45.17 -4.80 22.36
N LYS A 354 45.54 -3.53 22.16
CA LYS A 354 44.73 -2.34 22.48
C LYS A 354 43.31 -2.34 21.90
N HIS A 355 43.11 -2.95 20.74
CA HIS A 355 41.81 -2.99 20.03
C HIS A 355 41.08 -4.32 20.17
N GLY A 356 41.72 -5.30 20.83
CA GLY A 356 41.12 -6.57 21.18
C GLY A 356 39.87 -6.40 22.03
N SER A 357 38.84 -7.20 21.75
CA SER A 357 37.56 -7.11 22.46
C SER A 357 37.37 -8.18 23.54
N PHE A 358 38.23 -9.20 23.58
CA PHE A 358 38.05 -10.37 24.42
C PHE A 358 39.38 -10.88 24.97
N ALA A 359 39.36 -11.33 26.21
CA ALA A 359 40.43 -12.14 26.77
C ALA A 359 40.05 -13.61 26.58
N VAL A 360 40.75 -14.30 25.67
CA VAL A 360 40.48 -15.71 25.33
C VAL A 360 41.76 -16.51 25.54
N PRO A 361 41.70 -17.68 26.22
CA PRO A 361 42.85 -18.56 26.34
C PRO A 361 43.36 -19.03 24.98
N LEU A 362 44.67 -19.11 24.84
CA LEU A 362 45.36 -19.64 23.67
C LEU A 362 45.59 -21.13 23.88
N VAL A 363 45.05 -21.97 23.01
CA VAL A 363 45.14 -23.42 23.13
C VAL A 363 45.89 -23.97 21.92
N ILE A 364 47.05 -24.58 22.18
CA ILE A 364 47.94 -25.13 21.16
C ILE A 364 48.08 -26.62 21.38
N ASP A 365 47.59 -27.40 20.42
CA ASP A 365 47.68 -28.84 20.44
C ASP A 365 48.90 -29.35 19.67
N SER A 366 49.76 -30.08 20.37
CA SER A 366 50.89 -30.82 19.82
C SER A 366 51.83 -29.96 18.96
N PRO A 367 52.64 -29.06 19.56
CA PRO A 367 53.48 -28.11 18.83
C PRO A 367 54.65 -28.75 18.06
N ASN A 368 55.00 -30.03 18.32
CA ASN A 368 56.04 -30.75 17.60
C ASN A 368 55.55 -31.31 16.26
N GLN A 369 55.20 -30.41 15.35
CA GLN A 369 54.63 -30.77 14.06
C GLN A 369 55.69 -31.05 13.01
N GLN A 370 55.44 -32.07 12.20
CA GLN A 370 56.33 -32.56 11.14
C GLN A 370 57.75 -32.94 11.64
N GLY A 371 57.87 -33.32 12.92
CA GLY A 371 59.14 -33.76 13.52
C GLY A 371 60.20 -32.66 13.50
N GLN A 372 60.05 -31.65 14.35
CA GLN A 372 61.09 -30.64 14.51
C GLN A 372 62.35 -31.29 15.06
N ASP A 373 63.52 -30.86 14.58
CA ASP A 373 64.80 -31.35 15.07
C ASP A 373 65.14 -30.83 16.48
N ASP A 374 66.19 -31.39 17.07
CA ASP A 374 66.67 -31.06 18.42
C ASP A 374 67.10 -29.58 18.58
N ILE A 375 67.20 -28.83 17.47
CA ILE A 375 67.56 -27.41 17.47
C ILE A 375 66.31 -26.52 17.46
N ASN A 376 65.31 -26.86 16.65
CA ASN A 376 64.14 -26.02 16.41
C ASN A 376 63.02 -26.30 17.42
N LEU A 377 62.88 -27.54 17.89
CA LEU A 377 61.86 -27.88 18.87
C LEU A 377 62.02 -27.11 20.20
N PRO A 378 63.21 -27.03 20.83
CA PRO A 378 63.38 -26.23 22.04
C PRO A 378 63.03 -24.75 21.83
N LYS A 379 63.32 -24.19 20.63
CA LYS A 379 62.96 -22.82 20.28
C LYS A 379 61.45 -22.63 20.17
N VAL A 380 60.72 -23.60 19.62
CA VAL A 380 59.25 -23.58 19.56
C VAL A 380 58.66 -23.55 20.97
N LEU A 381 59.12 -24.44 21.85
CA LEU A 381 58.63 -24.50 23.24
C LEU A 381 59.00 -23.25 24.04
N GLN A 382 60.22 -22.72 23.85
CA GLN A 382 60.66 -21.48 24.47
C GLN A 382 59.81 -20.29 24.00
N PHE A 383 59.49 -20.23 22.71
CA PHE A 383 58.65 -19.18 22.13
C PHE A 383 57.24 -19.22 22.72
N LEU A 384 56.63 -20.41 22.82
CA LEU A 384 55.31 -20.59 23.42
C LEU A 384 55.28 -20.15 24.90
N ALA A 385 56.35 -20.40 25.64
CA ALA A 385 56.44 -20.05 27.06
C ALA A 385 56.69 -18.56 27.33
N ASN A 386 57.43 -17.87 26.45
CA ASN A 386 57.99 -16.54 26.77
C ASN A 386 57.60 -15.41 25.80
N ASP A 387 57.18 -15.72 24.57
CA ASP A 387 57.09 -14.72 23.49
C ASP A 387 55.67 -14.45 22.99
N LEU A 388 54.67 -15.13 23.56
CA LEU A 388 53.25 -14.86 23.29
C LEU A 388 52.77 -13.59 24.03
N PRO A 389 51.63 -12.98 23.63
CA PRO A 389 51.16 -11.72 24.20
C PRO A 389 51.05 -11.74 25.73
N ALA A 390 51.52 -10.67 26.37
CA ALA A 390 51.50 -10.55 27.82
C ALA A 390 50.05 -10.60 28.37
N GLY A 391 49.84 -11.37 29.44
CA GLY A 391 48.52 -11.56 30.04
C GLY A 391 47.64 -12.61 29.35
N ALA A 392 48.10 -13.22 28.25
CA ALA A 392 47.42 -14.36 27.66
C ALA A 392 47.57 -15.61 28.53
N GLN A 393 46.47 -16.31 28.81
CA GLN A 393 46.56 -17.68 29.32
C GLN A 393 46.92 -18.60 28.15
N VAL A 394 48.00 -19.37 28.29
CA VAL A 394 48.48 -20.29 27.26
C VAL A 394 48.34 -21.71 27.79
N ILE A 395 47.67 -22.56 27.00
CA ILE A 395 47.48 -23.98 27.27
C ILE A 395 48.16 -24.74 26.11
N VAL A 396 49.16 -25.54 26.42
CA VAL A 396 49.90 -26.32 25.43
C VAL A 396 49.82 -27.79 25.82
N SER A 397 49.34 -28.64 24.90
CA SER A 397 49.53 -30.09 25.03
C SER A 397 50.85 -30.48 24.35
N THR A 398 51.67 -31.26 25.04
CA THR A 398 52.95 -31.75 24.53
C THR A 398 53.19 -33.16 25.06
N GLU A 399 53.72 -34.03 24.20
CA GLU A 399 54.16 -35.37 24.58
C GLU A 399 55.60 -35.38 25.11
N MET A 400 56.26 -34.22 25.11
CA MET A 400 57.65 -34.07 25.50
C MET A 400 57.80 -33.21 26.74
N GLU A 401 58.67 -33.68 27.63
CA GLU A 401 59.14 -32.89 28.76
C GLU A 401 59.86 -31.63 28.28
N THR A 402 59.74 -30.56 29.06
CA THR A 402 60.37 -29.29 28.74
C THR A 402 60.84 -28.59 30.01
N ASP A 403 62.06 -28.09 29.96
CA ASP A 403 62.62 -27.23 31.01
C ASP A 403 62.07 -25.79 30.96
N ASN A 404 61.24 -25.48 29.95
CA ASN A 404 60.60 -24.18 29.83
C ASN A 404 59.58 -24.00 30.96
N LYS A 405 59.57 -22.80 31.55
CA LYS A 405 58.76 -22.49 32.73
C LYS A 405 57.31 -22.24 32.35
N PHE A 406 56.50 -23.28 32.39
CA PHE A 406 55.04 -23.15 32.49
C PHE A 406 54.63 -22.98 33.95
N ALA A 407 53.59 -22.19 34.20
CA ALA A 407 53.11 -21.93 35.57
C ALA A 407 52.53 -23.19 36.24
N GLN A 408 51.98 -24.10 35.43
CA GLN A 408 51.39 -25.34 35.87
C GLN A 408 51.61 -26.41 34.79
N THR A 409 51.90 -27.63 35.23
CA THR A 409 51.98 -28.82 34.38
C THR A 409 50.93 -29.82 34.85
N ILE A 410 50.11 -30.31 33.92
CA ILE A 410 49.11 -31.34 34.20
C ILE A 410 49.54 -32.59 33.45
N GLU A 411 49.93 -33.62 34.18
CA GLU A 411 50.28 -34.91 33.62
C GLU A 411 49.02 -35.77 33.44
N LEU A 412 48.78 -36.20 32.19
CA LEU A 412 47.67 -37.07 31.83
C LEU A 412 48.17 -38.52 31.84
N THR A 413 47.78 -39.28 32.86
CA THR A 413 48.22 -40.66 33.08
C THR A 413 47.21 -41.70 32.58
N ASP A 414 45.94 -41.32 32.48
CA ASP A 414 44.84 -42.23 32.17
C ASP A 414 44.40 -42.11 30.70
N PRO A 415 44.49 -43.19 29.90
CA PRO A 415 44.04 -43.17 28.51
C PRO A 415 42.57 -42.77 28.38
N TYR A 416 42.28 -41.87 27.43
CA TYR A 416 40.94 -41.36 27.12
C TYR A 416 40.24 -40.61 28.26
N LYS A 417 40.97 -40.20 29.31
CA LYS A 417 40.45 -39.37 30.41
C LYS A 417 41.21 -38.04 30.50
N LEU A 418 40.63 -36.99 29.94
CA LEU A 418 41.17 -35.62 30.09
C LEU A 418 40.82 -35.02 31.47
N LEU A 419 39.64 -35.36 32.00
CA LEU A 419 39.14 -34.90 33.30
C LEU A 419 39.25 -36.03 34.33
N ARG A 420 39.50 -35.67 35.58
CA ARG A 420 39.58 -36.62 36.71
C ARG A 420 38.27 -36.57 37.49
N GLU A 421 37.69 -37.74 37.77
CA GLU A 421 36.39 -37.86 38.45
C GLU A 421 36.40 -37.19 39.84
N ASP A 422 37.52 -37.28 40.56
CA ASP A 422 37.68 -36.72 41.91
C ASP A 422 37.65 -35.19 41.92
N ASP A 423 37.97 -34.52 40.80
CA ASP A 423 37.96 -33.06 40.69
C ASP A 423 36.55 -32.50 40.44
N PHE A 424 35.59 -33.35 40.02
CA PHE A 424 34.24 -32.90 39.61
C PHE A 424 33.49 -32.11 40.70
N PRO A 425 33.44 -32.54 41.98
CA PRO A 425 32.68 -31.80 42.99
C PRO A 425 33.18 -30.37 43.21
N GLU A 426 34.51 -30.19 43.24
CA GLU A 426 35.13 -28.86 43.41
C GLU A 426 34.90 -27.98 42.17
N VAL A 427 35.14 -28.53 40.98
CA VAL A 427 34.93 -27.82 39.71
C VAL A 427 33.46 -27.44 39.53
N ALA A 428 32.53 -28.36 39.81
CA ALA A 428 31.10 -28.11 39.74
C ALA A 428 30.68 -26.99 40.70
N SER A 429 31.16 -27.00 41.95
CA SER A 429 30.88 -25.93 42.91
C SER A 429 31.36 -24.55 42.44
N SER A 430 32.39 -24.49 41.60
CA SER A 430 32.92 -23.25 41.01
C SER A 430 32.14 -22.82 39.76
N ILE A 431 31.79 -23.77 38.87
CA ILE A 431 31.21 -23.49 37.55
C ILE A 431 29.67 -23.39 37.59
N GLU A 432 28.97 -24.19 38.40
CA GLU A 432 27.50 -24.24 38.44
C GLU A 432 26.84 -22.88 38.76
N PRO A 433 27.36 -22.04 39.67
CA PRO A 433 26.83 -20.70 39.89
C PRO A 433 26.93 -19.82 38.62
N MET A 434 28.04 -19.94 37.88
CA MET A 434 28.26 -19.18 36.65
C MET A 434 27.32 -19.64 35.53
N LEU A 435 27.12 -20.95 35.38
CA LEU A 435 26.15 -21.52 34.45
C LEU A 435 24.72 -21.08 34.79
N SER A 436 24.35 -21.14 36.08
CA SER A 436 23.03 -20.71 36.55
C SER A 436 22.77 -19.23 36.26
N ALA A 437 23.77 -18.37 36.47
CA ALA A 437 23.68 -16.95 36.13
C ALA A 437 23.54 -16.73 34.60
N MET A 438 24.32 -17.46 33.79
CA MET A 438 24.22 -17.39 32.33
C MET A 438 22.83 -17.78 31.83
N TYR A 439 22.28 -18.91 32.30
CA TYR A 439 20.93 -19.34 31.92
C TYR A 439 19.84 -18.40 32.42
N GLY A 440 19.96 -17.85 33.64
CA GLY A 440 19.04 -16.84 34.14
C GLY A 440 18.99 -15.57 33.27
N ILE A 441 20.13 -15.15 32.71
CA ILE A 441 20.19 -14.02 31.76
C ILE A 441 19.53 -14.39 30.43
N LEU A 442 19.78 -15.59 29.91
CA LEU A 442 19.20 -16.05 28.65
C LEU A 442 17.67 -16.18 28.74
N ASP A 443 17.17 -16.70 29.86
CA ASP A 443 15.73 -16.84 30.10
C ASP A 443 15.07 -15.47 30.36
N GLY A 444 15.74 -14.57 31.09
CA GLY A 444 15.29 -13.19 31.32
C GLY A 444 15.33 -12.29 30.09
N ALA A 445 16.28 -12.51 29.16
CA ALA A 445 16.42 -11.76 27.91
C ALA A 445 15.31 -12.02 26.89
N SER A 446 14.43 -13.01 27.12
CA SER A 446 13.15 -13.11 26.42
C SER A 446 12.18 -11.95 26.75
N SER A 447 12.47 -11.14 27.78
CA SER A 447 11.57 -10.07 28.27
C SER A 447 12.15 -8.66 28.39
N SER A 448 13.45 -8.41 28.18
CA SER A 448 13.96 -7.03 28.26
C SER A 448 15.22 -6.75 27.45
N ARG A 449 15.14 -5.71 26.60
CA ARG A 449 16.28 -5.04 25.95
C ARG A 449 17.35 -4.64 26.97
N TRP A 450 18.59 -4.94 26.62
CA TRP A 450 19.80 -4.57 27.38
C TRP A 450 19.88 -3.05 27.63
N PRO A 451 20.06 -2.59 28.87
CA PRO A 451 20.55 -1.25 29.17
C PRO A 451 22.07 -1.18 29.03
N LYS A 452 22.54 0.04 28.79
CA LYS A 452 23.88 0.48 28.36
C LYS A 452 25.05 0.00 29.20
#